data_AF-A0A6M0SXT7-F1
#
_entry.id   AF-A0A6M0SXT7-F1
#
_cell.length_a   1.000
_cell.length_b   1.000
_cell.length_c   1.000
_cell.angle_alpha   90.00
_cell.angle_beta   90.00
_cell.angle_gamma   90.00
#
_symmetry.space_group_name_H-M   'P 1'
#
loop_
_entity.id
_entity.type
_entity.pdbx_description
1 polymer ?
#
loop_
_entity_poly.entity_id
_entity_poly.type
_entity_poly.pdbx_seq_one_letter_code
_entity_poly.pdbx_strand_id
1 'polypeptide(L)'
;MSYFNKANSYYNTKDYEKAINLYKKAAEIKENEASSLYNASVCFIKLKQYEKAIPLLKRAIALKKDSKYFFNLGYCHAMLKNNKKALVYFNTAWALNHKDEDCEKAINIIVKNLK
;
A
#
# COMPACT_ATOMS: atom_id res chain seq x y z
N MET A 1 15.08 19.71 -7.84
CA MET A 1 15.01 18.32 -8.36
C MET A 1 13.94 17.59 -7.57
N SER A 2 12.90 17.06 -8.23
CA SER A 2 11.78 16.38 -7.55
C SER A 2 12.24 15.02 -7.00
N TYR A 3 12.14 14.81 -5.69
CA TYR A 3 12.47 13.52 -5.09
C TYR A 3 11.45 12.47 -5.53
N PHE A 4 10.18 12.86 -5.63
CA PHE A 4 9.11 11.99 -6.12
C PHE A 4 9.37 11.46 -7.53
N ASN A 5 9.71 12.33 -8.49
CA ASN A 5 9.97 11.90 -9.86
C ASN A 5 11.23 11.04 -9.97
N LYS A 6 12.27 11.36 -9.20
CA LYS A 6 13.48 10.51 -9.15
C LYS A 6 13.17 9.15 -8.54
N ALA A 7 12.31 9.09 -7.52
CA ALA A 7 11.84 7.84 -6.94
C ALA A 7 11.04 7.00 -7.93
N ASN A 8 10.15 7.63 -8.73
CA ASN A 8 9.43 6.96 -9.82
C ASN A 8 10.39 6.33 -10.83
N SER A 9 11.48 7.03 -11.18
CA SER A 9 12.52 6.49 -12.07
C SER A 9 13.15 5.22 -11.51
N TYR A 10 13.57 5.23 -10.24
CA TYR A 10 14.14 4.03 -9.59
C TYR A 10 13.11 2.91 -9.42
N TYR A 11 11.85 3.25 -9.15
CA TYR A 11 10.76 2.28 -9.10
C TYR A 11 10.58 1.57 -10.45
N ASN A 12 10.60 2.32 -11.56
CA ASN A 12 10.48 1.77 -12.91
C ASN A 12 11.65 0.86 -13.28
N THR A 13 12.85 1.14 -12.77
CA THR A 13 14.02 0.24 -12.91
C THR A 13 14.07 -0.86 -11.84
N LYS A 14 13.00 -1.02 -11.04
CA LYS A 14 12.88 -2.02 -9.96
C LYS A 14 13.91 -1.89 -8.83
N ASP A 15 14.60 -0.76 -8.74
CA ASP A 15 15.50 -0.44 -7.63
C ASP A 15 14.67 0.12 -6.46
N TYR A 16 13.94 -0.79 -5.82
CA TYR A 16 12.95 -0.43 -4.80
C TYR A 16 13.59 0.19 -3.56
N GLU A 17 14.82 -0.18 -3.21
CA GLU A 17 15.52 0.38 -2.04
C GLU A 17 15.84 1.86 -2.24
N LYS A 18 16.39 2.24 -3.40
CA LYS A 18 16.62 3.66 -3.72
C LYS A 18 15.31 4.43 -3.86
N ALA A 19 14.28 3.81 -4.47
CA ALA A 19 12.97 4.41 -4.57
C ALA A 19 12.37 4.72 -3.18
N ILE A 20 12.45 3.79 -2.22
CA ILE A 20 11.98 3.99 -0.84
C ILE A 20 12.63 5.22 -0.22
N ASN A 21 13.96 5.32 -0.30
CA ASN A 21 14.70 6.44 0.30
C ASN A 21 14.26 7.79 -0.27
N LEU A 22 14.02 7.85 -1.58
CA LEU A 22 13.61 9.08 -2.25
C LEU A 22 12.12 9.41 -2.00
N TYR A 23 11.23 8.42 -2.00
CA TYR A 23 9.83 8.65 -1.63
C TYR A 23 9.69 9.11 -0.18
N LYS A 24 10.48 8.55 0.76
CA LYS A 24 10.48 9.02 2.15
C LYS A 24 10.94 10.47 2.25
N LYS A 25 12.02 10.86 1.54
CA LYS A 25 12.45 12.26 1.46
C LYS A 25 11.38 13.17 0.85
N ALA A 26 10.71 12.73 -0.21
CA ALA A 26 9.59 13.47 -0.81
C ALA A 26 8.47 13.70 0.21
N ALA A 27 8.08 12.67 0.97
CA ALA A 27 7.09 12.79 2.03
C ALA A 27 7.54 13.72 3.17
N GLU A 28 8.80 13.66 3.59
CA GLU A 28 9.36 14.53 4.64
C GLU A 28 9.28 16.02 4.27
N ILE A 29 9.47 16.36 2.99
CA ILE A 29 9.32 17.73 2.49
C ILE A 29 7.89 18.04 1.97
N LYS A 30 6.91 17.17 2.26
CA LYS A 30 5.51 17.27 1.83
C LYS A 30 5.29 17.30 0.30
N GLU A 31 6.26 16.84 -0.48
CA GLU A 31 6.12 16.64 -1.93
C GLU A 31 5.26 15.39 -2.18
N ASN A 32 4.05 15.59 -2.71
CA ASN A 32 3.09 14.52 -2.97
C ASN A 32 2.87 13.59 -1.76
N GLU A 33 2.82 14.15 -0.54
CA GLU A 33 3.03 13.44 0.72
C GLU A 33 2.30 12.07 0.81
N ALA A 34 0.99 12.04 0.57
CA ALA A 34 0.20 10.81 0.62
C ALA A 34 0.66 9.77 -0.43
N SER A 35 0.86 10.20 -1.68
CA SER A 35 1.34 9.34 -2.77
C SER A 35 2.78 8.89 -2.54
N SER A 36 3.64 9.72 -1.97
CA SER A 36 5.01 9.39 -1.61
C SER A 36 5.06 8.31 -0.53
N LEU A 37 4.27 8.45 0.54
CA LEU A 37 4.14 7.43 1.59
C LEU A 37 3.57 6.12 1.03
N TYR A 38 2.54 6.20 0.19
CA TYR A 38 1.96 5.05 -0.48
C TYR A 38 2.97 4.35 -1.38
N ASN A 39 3.66 5.07 -2.26
CA ASN A 39 4.63 4.47 -3.18
C ASN A 39 5.84 3.86 -2.45
N ALA A 40 6.30 4.48 -1.36
CA ALA A 40 7.30 3.86 -0.49
C ALA A 40 6.80 2.53 0.11
N SER A 41 5.54 2.48 0.55
CA SER A 41 4.92 1.25 1.05
C SER A 41 4.81 0.17 -0.04
N VAL A 42 4.47 0.55 -1.28
CA VAL A 42 4.43 -0.37 -2.42
C VAL A 42 5.81 -0.96 -2.69
N CYS A 43 6.87 -0.17 -2.61
CA CYS A 43 8.23 -0.67 -2.73
C CYS A 43 8.56 -1.71 -1.64
N PHE A 44 8.18 -1.45 -0.38
CA PHE A 44 8.34 -2.44 0.69
C PHE A 44 7.53 -3.73 0.42
N ILE A 45 6.31 -3.61 -0.12
CA ILE A 45 5.50 -4.76 -0.54
C ILE A 45 6.21 -5.57 -1.64
N LYS A 46 6.79 -4.90 -2.64
CA LYS A 46 7.58 -5.58 -3.70
C LYS A 46 8.81 -6.30 -3.15
N LEU A 47 9.38 -5.80 -2.07
CA LEU A 47 10.47 -6.44 -1.32
C LEU A 47 9.97 -7.48 -0.28
N LYS A 48 8.66 -7.76 -0.23
CA LYS A 48 8.01 -8.65 0.76
C LYS A 48 8.21 -8.22 2.23
N GLN A 49 8.53 -6.94 2.48
CA GLN A 49 8.73 -6.36 3.81
C GLN A 49 7.41 -5.76 4.32
N TYR A 50 6.41 -6.61 4.56
CA TYR A 50 5.03 -6.18 4.84
C TYR A 50 4.91 -5.40 6.16
N GLU A 51 5.65 -5.75 7.22
CA GLU A 51 5.58 -5.00 8.48
C GLU A 51 6.03 -3.55 8.31
N LYS A 52 7.00 -3.28 7.42
CA LYS A 52 7.49 -1.92 7.15
C LYS A 52 6.56 -1.11 6.26
N ALA A 53 5.76 -1.77 5.42
CA ALA A 53 4.77 -1.10 4.56
C ALA A 53 3.56 -0.57 5.35
N ILE A 54 3.10 -1.31 6.35
CA ILE A 54 1.91 -0.99 7.15
C ILE A 54 1.92 0.43 7.76
N PRO A 55 2.95 0.89 8.48
CA PRO A 55 2.94 2.23 9.08
C PRO A 55 2.89 3.34 8.02
N LEU A 56 3.49 3.12 6.85
CA LEU A 56 3.45 4.08 5.75
C LEU A 56 2.06 4.15 5.10
N LEU A 57 1.41 3.00 4.90
CA LEU A 57 0.03 2.94 4.42
C LEU A 57 -0.93 3.63 5.38
N LYS A 58 -0.81 3.38 6.69
CA LYS A 58 -1.64 4.05 7.69
C LYS A 58 -1.48 5.57 7.67
N ARG A 59 -0.24 6.07 7.54
CA ARG A 59 0.01 7.51 7.38
C ARG A 59 -0.57 8.06 6.08
N ALA A 60 -0.41 7.35 4.95
CA ALA A 60 -1.00 7.75 3.68
C ALA A 60 -2.53 7.84 3.76
N ILE A 61 -3.18 6.85 4.41
CA ILE A 61 -4.64 6.81 4.64
C ILE A 61 -5.13 7.98 5.50
N ALA A 62 -4.35 8.37 6.51
CA ALA A 62 -4.68 9.52 7.36
C ALA A 62 -4.67 10.84 6.58
N LEU A 63 -3.86 10.94 5.52
CA LEU A 63 -3.80 12.11 4.64
C LEU A 63 -4.85 12.06 3.53
N LYS A 64 -5.09 10.88 2.95
CA LYS A 64 -6.04 10.66 1.85
C LYS A 64 -6.65 9.27 1.95
N LYS A 65 -7.98 9.22 2.01
CA LYS A 65 -8.73 7.96 1.89
C LYS A 65 -8.84 7.56 0.42
N ASP A 66 -8.09 6.55 0.02
CA ASP A 66 -8.05 6.02 -1.35
C ASP A 66 -8.16 4.50 -1.31
N SER A 67 -9.00 3.90 -2.17
CA SER A 67 -9.28 2.45 -2.13
C SER A 67 -8.00 1.61 -2.25
N LYS A 68 -7.04 2.05 -3.07
CA LYS A 68 -5.76 1.36 -3.28
C LYS A 68 -4.93 1.26 -2.00
N TYR A 69 -5.05 2.24 -1.12
CA TYR A 69 -4.27 2.30 0.12
C TYR A 69 -4.83 1.29 1.13
N PHE A 70 -6.16 1.21 1.23
CA PHE A 70 -6.83 0.19 2.03
C PHE A 70 -6.58 -1.21 1.46
N PHE A 71 -6.64 -1.40 0.14
CA PHE A 71 -6.36 -2.68 -0.49
C PHE A 71 -4.95 -3.17 -0.16
N ASN A 72 -3.93 -2.33 -0.35
CA ASN A 72 -2.55 -2.71 -0.03
C ASN A 72 -2.31 -2.94 1.46
N LEU A 73 -3.06 -2.25 2.34
CA LEU A 73 -3.02 -2.52 3.78
C LEU A 73 -3.64 -3.87 4.12
N GLY A 74 -4.77 -4.21 3.48
CA GLY A 74 -5.38 -5.53 3.54
C GLY A 74 -4.43 -6.62 3.06
N TYR A 75 -3.77 -6.39 1.92
CA TYR A 75 -2.77 -7.28 1.35
C TYR A 75 -1.60 -7.52 2.31
N CYS A 76 -1.02 -6.48 2.91
CA CYS A 76 0.03 -6.64 3.92
C CYS A 76 -0.43 -7.52 5.09
N HIS A 77 -1.64 -7.31 5.58
CA HIS A 77 -2.19 -8.13 6.66
C HIS A 77 -2.45 -9.59 6.23
N ALA A 78 -2.91 -9.83 5.00
CA ALA A 78 -3.10 -11.17 4.46
C ALA A 78 -1.77 -11.92 4.35
N MET A 79 -0.71 -11.26 3.86
CA MET A 79 0.63 -11.84 3.78
C MET A 79 1.24 -12.15 5.14
N LEU A 80 0.84 -11.40 6.18
CA LEU A 80 1.18 -11.66 7.58
C LEU A 80 0.20 -12.61 8.28
N LYS A 81 -0.64 -13.34 7.54
CA LYS A 81 -1.66 -14.29 8.04
C LYS A 81 -2.70 -13.69 8.99
N ASN A 82 -2.83 -12.36 9.01
CA ASN A 82 -3.82 -11.63 9.81
C ASN A 82 -5.16 -11.51 9.04
N ASN A 83 -5.75 -12.65 8.68
CA ASN A 83 -6.91 -12.73 7.78
C ASN A 83 -8.11 -11.88 8.24
N LYS A 84 -8.37 -11.82 9.55
CA LYS A 84 -9.44 -10.97 10.11
C LYS A 84 -9.24 -9.48 9.79
N LYS A 85 -8.01 -8.97 9.97
CA LYS A 85 -7.67 -7.57 9.64
C LYS A 85 -7.66 -7.34 8.13
N ALA A 86 -7.13 -8.30 7.37
CA ALA A 86 -7.12 -8.24 5.92
C ALA A 86 -8.54 -8.08 5.35
N LEU A 87 -9.49 -8.90 5.83
CA LEU A 87 -10.89 -8.85 5.42
C LEU A 87 -11.53 -7.48 5.67
N VAL A 88 -11.30 -6.88 6.84
CA VAL A 88 -11.80 -5.53 7.16
C VAL A 88 -11.29 -4.50 6.16
N TYR A 89 -10.00 -4.52 5.84
CA TYR A 89 -9.42 -3.54 4.93
C TYR A 89 -9.82 -3.78 3.46
N PHE A 90 -9.96 -5.03 3.02
CA PHE A 90 -10.48 -5.32 1.69
C PHE A 90 -11.93 -4.90 1.53
N ASN A 91 -12.79 -5.16 2.52
CA ASN A 91 -14.17 -4.65 2.53
C ASN A 91 -14.20 -3.11 2.50
N THR A 92 -13.30 -2.45 3.23
CA THR A 92 -13.19 -0.98 3.22
C THR A 92 -12.75 -0.46 1.85
N ALA A 93 -11.78 -1.11 1.21
CA ALA A 93 -11.34 -0.77 -0.14
C ALA A 93 -12.47 -0.92 -1.16
N TRP A 94 -13.21 -2.03 -1.09
CA TRP A 94 -14.36 -2.31 -1.95
C TRP A 94 -15.50 -1.31 -1.74
N ALA A 95 -15.78 -0.91 -0.50
CA ALA A 95 -16.77 0.11 -0.20
C ALA A 95 -16.43 1.49 -0.81
N LEU A 96 -15.13 1.83 -0.91
CA LEU A 96 -14.67 3.06 -1.54
C LEU A 96 -14.66 2.98 -3.07
N ASN A 97 -14.40 1.80 -3.64
CA ASN A 97 -14.45 1.56 -5.07
C ASN A 97 -15.00 0.15 -5.36
N HIS A 98 -16.31 0.08 -5.57
CA HIS A 98 -17.04 -1.18 -5.77
C HIS A 98 -16.75 -1.87 -7.11
N LYS A 99 -16.00 -1.21 -8.01
CA LYS A 99 -15.60 -1.75 -9.33
C LYS A 99 -14.26 -2.48 -9.29
N ASP A 100 -13.58 -2.48 -8.14
CA ASP A 100 -12.29 -3.14 -7.97
C ASP A 100 -12.49 -4.65 -7.76
N GLU A 101 -12.44 -5.42 -8.85
CA GLU A 101 -12.58 -6.88 -8.82
C GLU A 101 -11.53 -7.57 -7.94
N ASP A 102 -10.35 -6.95 -7.76
CA ASP A 102 -9.30 -7.54 -6.94
C ASP A 102 -9.70 -7.58 -5.47
N CYS A 103 -10.46 -6.58 -5.01
CA CYS A 103 -11.02 -6.57 -3.67
C CYS A 103 -11.99 -7.74 -3.46
N GLU A 104 -12.92 -7.94 -4.40
CA GLU A 104 -13.89 -9.04 -4.33
C GLU A 104 -13.19 -10.41 -4.32
N LYS A 105 -12.22 -10.62 -5.22
CA LYS A 105 -11.41 -11.85 -5.27
C LYS A 105 -10.69 -12.09 -3.94
N ALA A 106 -10.06 -11.06 -3.37
CA ALA A 106 -9.34 -11.18 -2.10
C ALA A 106 -10.27 -11.54 -0.92
N ILE A 107 -11.46 -10.90 -0.85
CA ILE A 107 -12.48 -11.20 0.16
C ILE A 107 -12.93 -12.65 0.05
N ASN A 108 -13.30 -13.10 -1.15
CA ASN A 108 -13.78 -14.46 -1.40
C ASN A 108 -12.75 -15.53 -1.03
N ILE A 109 -11.47 -15.31 -1.34
CA ILE A 109 -10.38 -16.22 -0.95
C ILE A 109 -10.27 -16.33 0.57
N ILE A 110 -10.28 -15.20 1.28
CA ILE A 110 -10.15 -15.20 2.75
C ILE A 110 -11.35 -15.88 3.41
N VAL A 111 -12.57 -15.58 2.96
CA VAL A 111 -13.79 -16.18 3.53
C VAL A 111 -13.83 -17.69 3.30
N LYS A 112 -13.41 -18.18 2.13
CA LYS A 112 -13.30 -19.63 1.86
C LYS A 112 -12.33 -20.33 2.82
N ASN A 113 -11.20 -19.69 3.15
CA ASN A 113 -10.17 -20.25 4.03
C ASN A 113 -10.50 -20.13 5.53
N LEU A 114 -11.61 -19.48 5.90
CA LEU A 114 -12.08 -19.35 7.28
C LEU A 114 -13.17 -20.37 7.65
N LYS A 115 -13.66 -21.13 6.67
CA LYS A 115 -14.57 -22.27 6.86
C LYS A 115 -13.77 -23.55 7.05
#